data_AF-A0AAD2CQ69-F1
#
_entry.id   AF-A0AAD2CQ69-F1
#
_cell.length_a   1.000
_cell.length_b   1.000
_cell.length_c   1.000
_cell.angle_alpha   90.00
_cell.angle_beta   90.00
_cell.angle_gamma   90.00
#
_symmetry.space_group_name_H-M   'P 1'
#
loop_
_entity.id
_entity.type
_entity.pdbx_description
1 polymer ?
#
loop_
_entity_poly.entity_id
_entity_poly.type
_entity_poly.pdbx_seq_one_letter_code
_entity_poly.pdbx_strand_id
1 'polypeptide(L)'
;MFRTILSILLIASSAKAFVTNGNSMRTSAMLLQDQSMAFDEKVAILAAREFQLEEKEDKDVEQTRIWLNPDGTVTLSDTDGPKFVGYEGRWSMVDEASNPFRMLLYRKYGGGMKQIHSTDMGEFDYTVRREFKGDLNMIGSTVNVEGVVNLLDENGGSGYEVGYFALIDNSADLEQ
;
A
#
# COMPACT_ATOMS: atom_id res chain seq x y z
N MET A 1 49.02 23.15 -46.74
CA MET A 1 50.17 22.30 -47.13
C MET A 1 49.86 20.88 -46.64
N PHE A 2 49.95 19.91 -47.55
CA PHE A 2 49.64 18.46 -47.43
C PHE A 2 50.14 17.79 -46.10
N ARG A 3 49.57 16.70 -45.55
CA ARG A 3 49.30 15.38 -46.14
C ARG A 3 48.33 14.52 -45.30
N THR A 4 47.54 13.76 -46.04
CA THR A 4 46.81 12.51 -45.77
C THR A 4 47.66 11.41 -45.12
N ILE A 5 47.09 10.60 -44.21
CA ILE A 5 47.35 9.14 -44.14
C ILE A 5 46.04 8.39 -43.86
N LEU A 6 45.80 7.43 -44.75
CA LEU A 6 44.74 6.44 -44.87
C LEU A 6 45.40 5.07 -44.58
N SER A 7 44.81 4.22 -43.73
CA SER A 7 45.13 2.78 -43.56
C SER A 7 43.88 2.08 -43.02
N ILE A 8 43.02 1.45 -43.85
CA ILE A 8 43.05 0.06 -44.37
C ILE A 8 43.06 -1.05 -43.30
N LEU A 9 41.86 -1.60 -43.09
CA LEU A 9 41.44 -3.03 -43.12
C LEU A 9 42.18 -4.07 -42.24
N LEU A 10 41.41 -4.82 -41.43
CA LEU A 10 41.52 -6.29 -41.40
C LEU A 10 40.18 -6.95 -41.02
N ILE A 11 39.73 -7.87 -41.86
CA ILE A 11 38.60 -8.78 -41.65
C ILE A 11 39.16 -10.04 -40.98
N ALA A 12 38.49 -10.56 -39.95
CA ALA A 12 38.61 -11.94 -39.56
C ALA A 12 37.24 -12.49 -39.15
N SER A 13 36.65 -13.25 -40.08
CA SER A 13 35.55 -14.18 -39.85
C SER A 13 36.08 -15.39 -39.07
N SER A 14 35.38 -15.81 -38.02
CA SER A 14 35.45 -17.20 -37.57
C SER A 14 34.05 -17.69 -37.25
N ALA A 15 33.55 -18.54 -38.15
CA ALA A 15 32.39 -19.37 -37.90
C ALA A 15 32.79 -20.49 -36.92
N LYS A 16 32.07 -20.62 -35.82
CA LYS A 16 32.06 -21.85 -35.01
C LYS A 16 30.73 -22.55 -35.24
N ALA A 17 30.77 -23.56 -36.09
CA ALA A 17 29.73 -24.58 -36.14
C ALA A 17 29.88 -25.44 -34.88
N PHE A 18 28.88 -25.41 -34.01
CA PHE A 18 28.74 -26.34 -32.91
C PHE A 18 27.48 -27.16 -33.14
N VAL A 19 27.68 -28.39 -33.63
CA VAL A 19 26.66 -29.44 -33.64
C VAL A 19 26.84 -30.20 -32.32
N THR A 20 25.83 -30.18 -31.46
CA THR A 20 25.69 -31.18 -30.41
C THR A 20 24.30 -31.77 -30.39
N ASN A 21 24.31 -33.10 -30.29
CA ASN A 21 23.22 -34.03 -30.38
C ASN A 21 22.20 -33.89 -29.25
N GLY A 22 21.01 -34.43 -29.52
CA GLY A 22 19.87 -34.47 -28.62
C GLY A 22 20.19 -35.05 -27.24
N ASN A 23 19.68 -34.33 -26.24
CA ASN A 23 18.83 -34.89 -25.22
C ASN A 23 17.91 -33.76 -24.75
N SER A 24 16.63 -33.85 -25.14
CA SER A 24 15.57 -32.96 -24.67
C SER A 24 15.35 -33.24 -23.18
N MET A 25 16.18 -32.63 -22.34
CA MET A 25 15.87 -32.41 -20.95
C MET A 25 14.72 -31.40 -20.98
N ARG A 26 13.50 -31.89 -20.73
CA ARG A 26 12.33 -31.04 -20.49
C ARG A 26 12.59 -30.25 -19.22
N THR A 27 13.26 -29.12 -19.36
CA THR A 27 13.22 -28.05 -18.37
C THR A 27 11.75 -27.65 -18.28
N SER A 28 11.09 -28.10 -17.22
CA SER A 28 9.80 -27.55 -16.83
C SER A 28 10.10 -26.12 -16.44
N ALA A 29 10.02 -25.21 -17.42
CA ALA A 29 9.79 -23.80 -17.16
C ALA A 29 8.43 -23.74 -16.47
N MET A 30 8.46 -23.85 -15.15
CA MET A 30 7.36 -23.54 -14.28
C MET A 30 7.00 -22.10 -14.61
N LEU A 31 5.96 -21.92 -15.43
CA LEU A 31 5.35 -20.62 -15.68
C LEU A 31 4.95 -20.08 -14.30
N LEU A 32 5.78 -19.21 -13.74
CA LEU A 32 5.31 -18.15 -12.87
C LEU A 32 4.43 -17.30 -13.78
N GLN A 33 3.17 -17.73 -13.91
CA GLN A 33 2.13 -16.92 -14.52
C GLN A 33 1.96 -15.75 -13.56
N ASP A 34 2.66 -14.66 -13.86
CA ASP A 34 2.43 -13.36 -13.26
C ASP A 34 0.97 -13.01 -13.59
N GLN A 35 0.06 -13.39 -12.71
CA GLN A 35 -1.33 -13.00 -12.77
C GLN A 35 -1.40 -11.54 -12.30
N SER A 36 -0.80 -10.64 -13.09
CA SER A 36 -1.02 -9.22 -12.92
C SER A 36 -2.48 -8.94 -13.31
N MET A 37 -3.32 -8.82 -12.28
CA MET A 37 -4.70 -8.40 -12.47
C MET A 37 -4.74 -7.00 -13.10
N ALA A 38 -5.77 -6.75 -13.89
CA ALA A 38 -6.02 -5.42 -14.43
C ALA A 38 -6.25 -4.41 -13.29
N PHE A 39 -5.88 -3.15 -13.52
CA PHE A 39 -6.03 -2.09 -12.52
C PHE A 39 -7.48 -1.95 -12.02
N ASP A 40 -8.46 -1.99 -12.93
CA ASP A 40 -9.88 -1.89 -12.58
C ASP A 40 -10.37 -3.08 -11.73
N GLU A 41 -9.81 -4.27 -11.94
CA GLU A 41 -10.13 -5.46 -11.16
C GLU A 41 -9.61 -5.33 -9.73
N LYS A 42 -8.39 -4.80 -9.55
CA LYS A 42 -7.84 -4.50 -8.21
C LYS A 42 -8.72 -3.51 -7.44
N VAL A 43 -9.21 -2.47 -8.11
CA VAL A 43 -10.14 -1.49 -7.52
C VAL A 43 -11.45 -2.17 -7.12
N ALA A 44 -12.04 -2.96 -8.02
CA ALA A 44 -13.32 -3.63 -7.77
C ALA A 44 -13.25 -4.63 -6.61
N ILE A 45 -12.12 -5.31 -6.44
CA ILE A 45 -11.90 -6.29 -5.37
C ILE A 45 -11.85 -5.65 -3.97
N LEU A 46 -11.36 -4.41 -3.88
CA LEU A 46 -11.30 -3.66 -2.63
C LEU A 46 -12.60 -2.90 -2.32
N ALA A 47 -13.29 -2.42 -3.35
CA ALA A 47 -14.48 -1.60 -3.21
C ALA A 47 -15.67 -2.39 -2.62
N ALA A 48 -16.54 -1.69 -1.90
CA ALA A 48 -17.76 -2.21 -1.28
C ALA A 48 -17.52 -3.38 -0.31
N ARG A 49 -16.44 -3.31 0.47
CA ARG A 49 -16.05 -4.37 1.41
C ARG A 49 -15.59 -3.81 2.75
N GLU A 50 -15.83 -4.60 3.80
CA GLU A 50 -15.34 -4.35 5.16
C GLU A 50 -13.97 -4.99 5.35
N PHE A 51 -13.09 -4.26 6.03
CA PHE A 51 -11.76 -4.72 6.43
C PHE A 51 -11.51 -4.42 7.91
N GLN A 52 -10.71 -5.26 8.54
CA GLN A 52 -10.00 -4.90 9.77
C GLN A 52 -8.73 -4.16 9.39
N LEU A 53 -8.64 -2.87 9.74
CA LEU A 53 -7.39 -2.12 9.71
C LEU A 53 -6.62 -2.37 11.00
N GLU A 54 -5.49 -3.08 10.92
CA GLU A 54 -4.52 -3.18 11.99
C GLU A 54 -3.44 -2.10 11.81
N GLU A 55 -3.27 -1.22 12.79
CA GLU A 55 -2.21 -0.23 12.88
C GLU A 55 -1.17 -0.69 13.90
N LYS A 56 0.10 -0.75 13.49
CA LYS A 56 1.21 -1.25 14.30
C LYS A 56 2.24 -0.13 14.47
N GLU A 57 2.12 0.60 15.57
CA GLU A 57 3.00 1.71 15.96
C GLU A 57 3.76 1.29 17.23
N ASP A 58 5.09 1.16 17.12
CA ASP A 58 5.97 0.66 18.17
C ASP A 58 5.56 -0.72 18.74
N LYS A 59 5.03 -0.73 19.97
CA LYS A 59 4.57 -1.94 20.68
C LYS A 59 3.06 -2.06 20.72
N ASP A 60 2.37 -1.04 20.24
CA ASP A 60 0.92 -0.94 20.29
C ASP A 60 0.36 -1.44 18.96
N VAL A 61 -0.73 -2.21 19.08
CA VAL A 61 -1.51 -2.68 17.95
C VAL A 61 -2.93 -2.21 18.18
N GLU A 62 -3.42 -1.41 17.24
CA GLU A 62 -4.78 -0.91 17.25
C GLU A 62 -5.53 -1.50 16.06
N GLN A 63 -6.77 -1.86 16.27
CA GLN A 63 -7.65 -2.41 15.28
C GLN A 63 -8.84 -1.47 15.08
N THR A 64 -9.17 -1.20 13.83
CA THR A 64 -10.32 -0.40 13.43
C THR A 64 -11.07 -1.09 12.30
N ARG A 65 -12.38 -1.28 12.43
CA ARG A 65 -13.20 -1.73 11.29
C ARG A 65 -13.39 -0.57 10.32
N ILE A 66 -13.08 -0.82 9.05
CA ILE A 66 -13.27 0.15 7.97
C ILE A 66 -14.05 -0.45 6.82
N TRP A 67 -14.82 0.40 6.12
CA TRP A 67 -15.47 0.06 4.87
C TRP A 67 -14.90 0.93 3.75
N LEU A 68 -14.40 0.29 2.68
CA LEU A 68 -13.91 0.98 1.49
C LEU A 68 -15.08 1.19 0.52
N ASN A 69 -15.64 2.39 0.50
CA ASN A 69 -16.79 2.69 -0.36
C ASN A 69 -16.38 2.78 -1.84
N PRO A 70 -17.25 2.39 -2.80
CA PRO A 70 -16.96 2.49 -4.23
C PRO A 70 -16.68 3.90 -4.74
N ASP A 71 -17.12 4.93 -4.03
CA ASP A 71 -16.88 6.35 -4.36
C ASP A 71 -15.51 6.86 -3.90
N GLY A 72 -14.66 5.97 -3.37
CA GLY A 72 -13.33 6.31 -2.86
C GLY A 72 -13.36 6.90 -1.46
N THR A 73 -14.50 6.90 -0.75
CA THR A 73 -14.56 7.30 0.66
C THR A 73 -14.32 6.13 1.61
N VAL A 74 -13.93 6.42 2.85
CA VAL A 74 -13.74 5.40 3.89
C VAL A 74 -14.71 5.66 5.04
N THR A 75 -15.44 4.63 5.45
CA THR A 75 -16.28 4.65 6.65
C THR A 75 -15.56 3.93 7.78
N LEU A 76 -15.44 4.58 8.93
CA LEU A 76 -14.89 3.99 10.15
C LEU A 76 -16.01 3.55 11.07
N SER A 77 -15.80 2.42 11.73
CA SER A 77 -16.68 1.84 12.74
C SER A 77 -15.89 1.60 14.03
N ASP A 78 -16.17 0.50 14.73
CA ASP A 78 -15.53 0.11 15.98
C ASP A 78 -14.00 0.15 15.89
N THR A 79 -13.38 0.68 16.95
CA THR A 79 -11.94 0.67 17.18
C THR A 79 -11.64 0.26 18.62
N ASP A 80 -10.58 -0.51 18.84
CA ASP A 80 -10.05 -0.81 20.19
C ASP A 80 -8.99 0.19 20.67
N GLY A 81 -8.56 1.11 19.79
CA GLY A 81 -7.69 2.24 20.10
C GLY A 81 -8.42 3.46 20.66
N PRO A 82 -7.74 4.62 20.69
CA PRO A 82 -8.32 5.89 21.14
C PRO A 82 -9.62 6.23 20.42
N LYS A 83 -10.64 6.65 21.18
CA LYS A 83 -11.94 7.04 20.62
C LYS A 83 -11.85 8.40 19.95
N PHE A 84 -12.12 8.43 18.65
CA PHE A 84 -12.26 9.67 17.89
C PHE A 84 -13.69 10.22 18.00
N VAL A 85 -13.83 11.54 17.92
CA VAL A 85 -15.10 12.27 17.92
C VAL A 85 -15.59 12.61 16.51
N GLY A 86 -14.75 12.40 15.50
CA GLY A 86 -15.08 12.57 14.08
C GLY A 86 -13.97 12.03 13.19
N TYR A 87 -14.29 11.78 11.93
CA TYR A 87 -13.31 11.33 10.95
C TYR A 87 -13.68 11.72 9.52
N GLU A 88 -12.68 11.70 8.63
CA GLU A 88 -12.81 11.75 7.19
C GLU A 88 -11.79 10.78 6.58
N GLY A 89 -12.17 10.07 5.52
CA GLY A 89 -11.23 9.21 4.82
C GLY A 89 -11.48 9.11 3.32
N ARG A 90 -10.39 8.85 2.60
CA ARG A 90 -10.37 8.59 1.16
C ARG A 90 -9.44 7.43 0.84
N TRP A 91 -9.76 6.64 -0.17
CA TRP A 91 -8.88 5.59 -0.66
C TRP A 91 -8.86 5.57 -2.19
N SER A 92 -7.79 5.04 -2.75
CA SER A 92 -7.61 4.89 -4.19
C SER A 92 -6.52 3.87 -4.50
N MET A 93 -6.58 3.30 -5.70
CA MET A 93 -5.42 2.63 -6.29
C MET A 93 -4.68 3.61 -7.20
N VAL A 94 -3.36 3.47 -7.27
CA VAL A 94 -2.49 4.20 -8.22
C VAL A 94 -1.77 3.19 -9.11
N ASP A 95 -1.55 3.55 -10.37
CA ASP A 95 -0.85 2.69 -11.34
C ASP A 95 0.67 2.79 -11.13
N GLU A 96 1.10 2.30 -9.97
CA GLU A 96 2.50 2.24 -9.55
C GLU A 96 2.90 0.80 -9.28
N ALA A 97 4.15 0.45 -9.60
CA ALA A 97 4.67 -0.90 -9.42
C ALA A 97 4.84 -1.27 -7.94
N SER A 98 5.09 -0.28 -7.06
CA SER A 98 5.20 -0.48 -5.63
C SER A 98 4.19 0.40 -4.89
N ASN A 99 3.58 -0.19 -3.86
CA ASN A 99 2.53 0.41 -3.08
C ASN A 99 1.39 0.94 -3.97
N PRO A 100 0.65 0.14 -4.74
CA PRO A 100 -0.46 0.66 -5.53
C PRO A 100 -1.64 1.14 -4.66
N PHE A 101 -1.76 0.72 -3.40
CA PHE A 101 -2.83 1.17 -2.51
C PHE A 101 -2.48 2.48 -1.80
N ARG A 102 -3.45 3.41 -1.76
CA ARG A 102 -3.38 4.67 -1.02
C ARG A 102 -4.65 4.84 -0.20
N MET A 103 -4.50 5.17 1.08
CA MET A 103 -5.61 5.63 1.90
C MET A 103 -5.19 6.82 2.76
N LEU A 104 -6.04 7.84 2.81
CA LEU A 104 -5.91 9.01 3.67
C LEU A 104 -6.97 8.91 4.75
N LEU A 105 -6.55 9.15 6.00
CA LEU A 105 -7.46 9.10 7.13
C LEU A 105 -7.18 10.23 8.10
N TYR A 106 -8.21 11.02 8.37
CA TYR A 106 -8.19 12.12 9.31
C TYR A 106 -9.10 11.75 10.47
N ARG A 107 -8.55 11.64 11.68
CA ARG A 107 -9.31 11.34 12.90
C ARG A 107 -9.21 12.53 13.85
N LYS A 108 -10.36 13.04 14.27
CA LYS A 108 -10.47 14.11 15.26
C LYS A 108 -10.62 13.48 16.65
N TYR A 109 -9.79 13.90 17.58
CA TYR A 109 -9.82 13.45 18.98
C TYR A 109 -10.12 14.64 19.89
N GLY A 110 -10.93 14.39 20.92
CA GLY A 110 -11.15 15.31 22.01
C GLY A 110 -10.28 14.93 23.19
N GLY A 111 -9.75 15.92 23.88
CA GLY A 111 -8.92 15.75 25.07
C GLY A 111 -9.17 16.83 26.10
N GLY A 112 -8.54 16.64 27.26
CA GLY A 112 -8.64 17.57 28.37
C GLY A 112 -9.87 17.38 29.25
N MET A 113 -10.01 18.26 30.23
CA MET A 113 -11.13 18.28 31.15
C MET A 113 -11.68 19.70 31.21
N LYS A 114 -12.97 19.82 31.53
CA LYS A 114 -13.58 21.11 31.83
C LYS A 114 -12.69 21.88 32.80
N GLN A 115 -12.32 23.09 32.42
CA GLN A 115 -11.44 23.94 33.22
C GLN A 115 -12.09 24.24 34.59
N ILE A 116 -11.45 23.81 35.67
CA ILE A 116 -11.87 24.10 37.06
C ILE A 116 -10.94 25.16 37.65
N HIS A 117 -9.65 25.08 37.34
CA HIS A 117 -8.62 26.02 37.78
C HIS A 117 -7.99 26.76 36.60
N SER A 118 -7.46 27.95 36.85
CA SER A 118 -6.81 28.78 35.81
C SER A 118 -5.56 28.14 35.20
N THR A 119 -5.02 27.10 35.84
CA THR A 119 -3.86 26.32 35.35
C THR A 119 -4.26 25.13 34.50
N ASP A 120 -5.54 24.76 34.44
CA ASP A 120 -5.97 23.61 33.63
C ASP A 120 -5.97 24.01 32.15
N MET A 121 -5.55 23.07 31.30
CA MET A 121 -5.47 23.28 29.86
C MET A 121 -6.84 23.45 29.18
N GLY A 122 -7.92 23.09 29.89
CA GLY A 122 -9.28 23.06 29.35
C GLY A 122 -9.54 21.88 28.41
N GLU A 123 -10.72 21.89 27.80
CA GLU A 123 -11.06 20.96 26.73
C GLU A 123 -10.42 21.44 25.42
N PHE A 124 -9.86 20.51 24.65
CA PHE A 124 -9.24 20.79 23.37
C PHE A 124 -9.50 19.66 22.39
N ASP A 125 -9.43 19.99 21.10
CA ASP A 125 -9.51 19.02 20.02
C ASP A 125 -8.23 19.05 19.21
N TYR A 126 -7.84 17.88 18.69
CA TYR A 126 -6.75 17.78 17.72
C TYR A 126 -7.11 16.77 16.62
N THR A 127 -6.47 16.91 15.46
CA THR A 127 -6.69 16.02 14.31
C THR A 127 -5.40 15.31 13.97
N VAL A 128 -5.44 13.98 13.92
CA VAL A 128 -4.35 13.16 13.42
C VAL A 128 -4.64 12.85 11.96
N ARG A 129 -3.66 13.11 11.09
CA ARG A 129 -3.75 12.87 9.65
C ARG A 129 -2.73 11.80 9.28
N ARG A 130 -3.20 10.68 8.74
CA ARG A 130 -2.37 9.55 8.34
C ARG A 130 -2.55 9.23 6.86
N GLU A 131 -1.47 8.83 6.22
CA GLU A 131 -1.44 8.27 4.88
C GLU A 131 -0.92 6.83 4.94
N PHE A 132 -1.72 5.92 4.40
CA PHE A 132 -1.46 4.49 4.33
C PHE A 132 -1.06 4.16 2.89
N LYS A 133 0.15 3.62 2.73
CA LYS A 133 0.72 3.22 1.44
C LYS A 133 1.10 1.75 1.51
N GLY A 134 0.50 0.91 0.66
CA GLY A 134 0.74 -0.53 0.76
C GLY A 134 0.55 -1.30 -0.53
N ASP A 135 1.00 -2.54 -0.48
CA ASP A 135 0.92 -3.52 -1.54
C ASP A 135 -0.31 -4.41 -1.36
N LEU A 136 -1.03 -4.60 -2.46
CA LEU A 136 -2.17 -5.49 -2.54
C LEU A 136 -1.67 -6.91 -2.81
N ASN A 137 -1.95 -7.82 -1.88
CA ASN A 137 -1.66 -9.24 -2.00
C ASN A 137 -2.98 -10.02 -2.03
N MET A 138 -3.07 -10.98 -2.94
CA MET A 138 -4.19 -11.91 -3.02
C MET A 138 -3.75 -13.32 -2.67
N ILE A 139 -4.47 -13.94 -1.76
CA ILE A 139 -4.26 -15.33 -1.36
C ILE A 139 -5.59 -16.07 -1.55
N GLY A 140 -5.74 -16.76 -2.68
CA GLY A 140 -7.03 -17.32 -3.07
C GLY A 140 -8.06 -16.23 -3.35
N SER A 141 -9.17 -16.22 -2.61
CA SER A 141 -10.22 -15.20 -2.66
C SER A 141 -10.06 -14.09 -1.61
N THR A 142 -9.12 -14.24 -0.68
CA THR A 142 -8.88 -13.28 0.40
C THR A 142 -7.91 -12.20 -0.07
N VAL A 143 -8.27 -10.97 0.25
CA VAL A 143 -7.49 -9.79 -0.07
C VAL A 143 -6.78 -9.30 1.18
N ASN A 144 -5.49 -9.01 1.05
CA ASN A 144 -4.70 -8.41 2.10
C ASN A 144 -3.97 -7.19 1.54
N VAL A 145 -3.94 -6.09 2.28
CA VAL A 145 -3.09 -4.94 1.97
C VAL A 145 -2.15 -4.71 3.12
N GLU A 146 -0.86 -4.68 2.86
CA GLU A 146 0.15 -4.40 3.88
C GLU A 146 1.05 -3.26 3.45
N GLY A 147 1.49 -2.44 4.41
CA GLY A 147 2.36 -1.34 4.08
C GLY A 147 2.72 -0.45 5.25
N VAL A 148 3.04 0.80 4.94
CA VAL A 148 3.53 1.79 5.89
C VAL A 148 2.48 2.87 6.15
N VAL A 149 2.52 3.41 7.36
CA VAL A 149 1.72 4.54 7.81
C VAL A 149 2.64 5.76 7.93
N ASN A 150 2.28 6.84 7.26
CA ASN A 150 2.98 8.12 7.34
C ASN A 150 2.09 9.14 8.03
N LEU A 151 2.67 9.96 8.91
CA LEU A 151 1.97 11.16 9.38
C LEU A 151 1.99 12.22 8.29
N LEU A 152 0.89 12.94 8.15
CA LEU A 152 0.80 14.09 7.26
C LEU A 152 0.99 15.39 8.03
N ASP A 153 1.77 16.30 7.45
CA ASP A 153 1.92 17.64 7.99
C ASP A 153 0.68 18.52 7.72
N GLU A 154 0.74 19.78 8.14
CA GLU A 154 -0.35 20.74 7.96
C GLU A 154 -0.70 20.98 6.48
N ASN A 155 0.27 20.81 5.58
CA ASN A 155 0.15 20.98 4.14
C ASN A 155 -0.27 19.70 3.41
N GLY A 156 -0.41 18.57 4.12
CA GLY A 156 -0.69 17.27 3.52
C GLY A 156 0.53 16.60 2.89
N GLY A 157 1.74 17.10 3.17
CA GLY A 157 2.98 16.44 2.80
C GLY A 157 3.19 15.19 3.65
N SER A 158 3.66 14.10 3.03
CA SER A 158 4.10 12.90 3.76
C SER A 158 5.27 13.29 4.65
N GLY A 159 5.06 13.27 5.95
CA GLY A 159 6.08 13.51 6.97
C GLY A 159 6.96 12.28 7.14
N TYR A 160 7.00 11.72 8.34
CA TYR A 160 7.78 10.54 8.66
C TYR A 160 6.90 9.29 8.79
N GLU A 161 7.49 8.13 8.50
CA GLU A 161 6.91 6.82 8.76
C GLU A 161 6.73 6.65 10.27
N VAL A 162 5.51 6.32 10.69
CA VAL A 162 5.16 6.09 12.10
C VAL A 162 4.86 4.63 12.42
N GLY A 163 4.76 3.78 11.41
CA GLY A 163 4.53 2.36 11.64
C GLY A 163 4.07 1.63 10.40
N TYR A 164 3.49 0.46 10.64
CA TYR A 164 2.99 -0.44 9.61
C TYR A 164 1.48 -0.62 9.74
N PHE A 165 0.85 -1.07 8.66
CA PHE A 165 -0.54 -1.48 8.72
C PHE A 165 -0.80 -2.76 7.93
N ALA A 166 -1.90 -3.42 8.28
CA ALA A 166 -2.51 -4.46 7.47
C ALA A 166 -4.02 -4.19 7.33
N LEU A 167 -4.58 -4.39 6.13
CA LEU A 167 -6.01 -4.47 5.89
C LEU A 167 -6.38 -5.92 5.65
N ILE A 168 -7.06 -6.51 6.63
CA ILE A 168 -7.47 -7.91 6.63
C ILE A 168 -8.95 -7.95 6.26
N ASP A 169 -9.25 -8.69 5.20
CA ASP A 169 -10.61 -8.92 4.73
C ASP A 169 -11.39 -9.85 5.68
N ASN A 170 -12.36 -9.29 6.40
CA ASN A 170 -13.18 -10.01 7.39
C ASN A 170 -14.38 -10.76 6.77
N SER A 171 -14.58 -10.69 5.45
CA SER A 171 -15.77 -11.31 4.83
C SER A 171 -15.78 -12.84 4.90
N ALA A 172 -14.63 -13.47 5.12
CA ALA A 172 -14.53 -14.93 5.27
C ALA A 172 -15.15 -15.46 6.57
N ASP A 173 -15.32 -14.61 7.60
CA ASP A 173 -15.85 -15.03 8.91
C ASP A 173 -17.39 -15.03 8.96
N LEU A 174 -18.07 -14.60 7.89
CA LEU A 174 -19.54 -14.48 7.82
C LEU A 174 -20.26 -15.74 7.27
N GLU A 175 -19.54 -16.81 6.94
CA GLU A 175 -20.12 -18.08 6.43
C GLU A 175 -20.38 -19.16 7.51
N GLN A 176 -20.46 -18.81 8.80
CA GLN A 176 -20.82 -19.72 9.90
C GLN A 176 -22.09 -19.27 10.64
#